data_AF-A0A919G325-F1
#
_entry.id   AF-A0A919G325-F1
#
_cell.length_a   1.000
_cell.length_b   1.000
_cell.length_c   1.000
_cell.angle_alpha   90.00
_cell.angle_beta   90.00
_cell.angle_gamma   90.00
#
_symmetry.space_group_name_H-M   'P 1'
#
loop_
_entity.id
_entity.type
_entity.pdbx_description
1 polymer ?
#
loop_
_entity_poly.entity_id
_entity_poly.type
_entity_poly.pdbx_seq_one_letter_code
_entity_poly.pdbx_strand_id
1 'polypeptide(L)'
;MTSVVAVVGTLLGSLATHYFQRRNRADAERFARNERLRQERVSAYTTFGGALVNLRRAHIDRWFAEHAQRGGDPESLRYETYRLRTSALEALFRVQLVTESTELIALGQQAIDDVDLLTSDLPAEDLPSARDVAKASIFGFVEAARKHVDVA
;
A
#
# COMPACT_ATOMS: atom_id res chain seq x y z
N MET A 1 13.77 -30.53 -58.70
CA MET A 1 14.51 -29.92 -57.57
C MET A 1 13.65 -29.00 -56.69
N THR A 2 12.35 -28.88 -56.91
CA THR A 2 11.44 -27.97 -56.19
C THR A 2 10.92 -28.50 -54.85
N SER A 3 10.72 -29.81 -54.69
CA SER A 3 10.19 -30.38 -53.43
C SER A 3 11.12 -30.27 -52.23
N VAL A 4 12.44 -30.34 -52.43
CA VAL A 4 13.42 -30.26 -51.33
C VAL A 4 13.45 -28.85 -50.73
N VAL A 5 13.37 -27.81 -51.58
CA VAL A 5 13.34 -26.41 -51.15
C VAL A 5 12.07 -26.10 -50.33
N ALA A 6 10.94 -26.69 -50.70
CA ALA A 6 9.68 -26.51 -49.99
C ALA A 6 9.72 -27.09 -48.55
N VAL A 7 10.23 -28.32 -48.40
CA VAL A 7 10.32 -28.98 -47.08
C VAL A 7 11.30 -28.24 -46.16
N VAL A 8 12.42 -27.76 -46.70
CA VAL A 8 13.39 -26.94 -45.95
C VAL A 8 12.78 -25.62 -45.49
N GLY A 9 11.98 -24.97 -46.35
CA GLY A 9 11.25 -23.74 -45.99
C GLY A 9 10.24 -23.94 -44.85
N THR A 10 9.52 -25.06 -44.84
CA THR A 10 8.57 -25.39 -43.76
C THR A 10 9.28 -25.77 -42.47
N LEU A 11 10.37 -26.53 -42.53
CA LEU A 11 11.16 -26.86 -41.34
C LEU A 11 11.79 -25.61 -40.72
N LEU A 12 12.39 -24.74 -41.53
CA LEU A 12 12.91 -23.44 -41.06
C LEU A 12 11.81 -22.55 -40.47
N GLY A 13 10.63 -22.49 -41.11
CA GLY A 13 9.47 -21.78 -40.59
C GLY A 13 9.02 -22.29 -39.22
N SER A 14 8.91 -23.61 -39.06
CA SER A 14 8.49 -24.25 -37.80
C SER A 14 9.47 -24.00 -36.64
N LEU A 15 10.78 -24.07 -36.90
CA LEU A 15 11.83 -23.78 -35.91
C LEU A 15 11.84 -22.29 -35.52
N ALA A 16 11.72 -21.39 -36.48
CA ALA A 16 11.62 -19.95 -36.22
C ALA A 16 10.38 -19.62 -35.38
N THR A 17 9.20 -20.11 -35.78
CA THR A 17 7.96 -19.90 -35.01
C THR A 17 8.06 -20.47 -33.61
N HIS A 18 8.66 -21.66 -33.41
CA HIS A 18 8.78 -22.25 -32.08
C HIS A 18 9.72 -21.45 -31.17
N TYR A 19 10.82 -20.90 -31.71
CA TYR A 19 11.72 -20.03 -30.97
C TYR A 19 11.05 -18.69 -30.58
N PHE A 20 10.34 -18.04 -31.50
CA PHE A 20 9.57 -16.82 -31.23
C PHE A 20 8.44 -17.07 -30.24
N GLN A 21 7.72 -18.19 -30.33
CA GLN A 21 6.68 -18.56 -29.36
C GLN A 21 7.26 -18.75 -27.96
N ARG A 22 8.44 -19.37 -27.84
CA ARG A 22 9.10 -19.59 -26.54
C ARG A 22 9.57 -18.28 -25.91
N ARG A 23 10.08 -17.35 -26.72
CA ARG A 23 10.50 -16.01 -26.25
C ARG A 23 9.31 -15.14 -25.85
N ASN A 24 8.28 -15.09 -26.68
CA ASN A 24 7.05 -14.33 -26.37
C ASN A 24 6.36 -14.86 -25.11
N ARG A 25 6.41 -16.17 -24.83
CA ARG A 25 5.89 -16.75 -23.57
C ARG A 25 6.72 -16.31 -22.36
N ALA A 26 8.05 -16.32 -22.46
CA ALA A 26 8.91 -15.89 -21.36
C ALA A 26 8.75 -14.38 -21.05
N ASP A 27 8.62 -13.56 -22.09
CA ASP A 27 8.41 -12.12 -21.95
C ASP A 27 7.00 -11.82 -21.39
N ALA A 28 5.97 -12.52 -21.87
CA ALA A 28 4.61 -12.41 -21.34
C ALA A 28 4.51 -12.85 -19.87
N GLU A 29 5.21 -13.92 -19.48
CA GLU A 29 5.25 -14.35 -18.07
C GLU A 29 5.96 -13.35 -17.17
N ARG A 30 7.06 -12.73 -17.63
CA ARG A 30 7.76 -11.67 -16.89
C ARG A 30 6.87 -10.45 -16.71
N PHE A 31 6.22 -10.02 -17.79
CA PHE A 31 5.26 -8.93 -17.74
C PHE A 31 4.11 -9.22 -16.75
N ALA A 32 3.51 -10.42 -16.82
CA ALA A 32 2.43 -10.82 -15.92
C ALA A 32 2.87 -10.87 -14.44
N ARG A 33 4.10 -11.31 -14.16
CA ARG A 33 4.67 -11.31 -12.81
C ARG A 33 4.89 -9.89 -12.29
N ASN A 34 5.46 -9.00 -13.11
CA ASN A 34 5.69 -7.60 -12.73
C ASN A 34 4.36 -6.87 -12.50
N GLU A 35 3.37 -7.08 -13.36
CA GLU A 35 2.05 -6.44 -13.21
C GLU A 35 1.32 -6.97 -11.96
N ARG A 36 1.43 -8.26 -11.63
CA ARG A 36 0.89 -8.80 -10.36
C ARG A 36 1.54 -8.13 -9.15
N LEU A 37 2.86 -8.03 -9.12
CA LEU A 37 3.56 -7.38 -8.02
C LEU A 37 3.17 -5.91 -7.90
N ARG A 38 3.02 -5.21 -9.03
CA ARG A 38 2.55 -3.81 -9.06
C ARG A 38 1.16 -3.69 -8.43
N GLN A 39 0.22 -4.56 -8.80
CA GLN A 39 -1.13 -4.57 -8.24
C GLN A 39 -1.15 -4.92 -6.76
N GLU A 40 -0.34 -5.89 -6.32
CA GLU A 40 -0.18 -6.25 -4.90
C GLU A 40 0.35 -5.06 -4.08
N ARG A 41 1.35 -4.34 -4.60
CA ARG A 41 1.87 -3.11 -3.98
C ARG A 41 0.82 -2.02 -3.89
N VAL A 42 0.09 -1.73 -4.97
CA VAL A 42 -1.01 -0.75 -4.96
C VAL A 42 -2.05 -1.12 -3.91
N SER A 43 -2.46 -2.39 -3.86
CA SER A 43 -3.44 -2.89 -2.90
C SER A 43 -2.94 -2.74 -1.45
N ALA A 44 -1.71 -3.16 -1.16
CA ALA A 44 -1.13 -3.06 0.17
C ALA A 44 -1.00 -1.60 0.64
N TYR A 45 -0.44 -0.73 -0.20
CA TYR A 45 -0.19 0.67 0.14
C TYR A 45 -1.49 1.47 0.32
N THR A 46 -2.49 1.26 -0.55
CA THR A 46 -3.79 1.91 -0.43
C THR A 46 -4.58 1.40 0.78
N THR A 47 -4.53 0.09 1.06
CA THR A 47 -5.14 -0.49 2.27
C THR A 47 -4.55 0.11 3.53
N PHE A 48 -3.22 0.22 3.61
CA PHE A 48 -2.55 0.81 4.78
C PHE A 48 -2.84 2.30 4.92
N GLY A 49 -2.76 3.08 3.84
CA GLY A 49 -3.13 4.50 3.85
C GLY A 49 -4.59 4.72 4.31
N GLY A 50 -5.51 3.89 3.84
CA GLY A 50 -6.91 3.91 4.29
C GLY A 50 -7.06 3.57 5.78
N ALA A 51 -6.33 2.57 6.28
CA ALA A 51 -6.34 2.21 7.70
C ALA A 51 -5.83 3.34 8.59
N LEU A 52 -4.78 4.06 8.18
CA LEU A 52 -4.27 5.24 8.90
C LEU A 52 -5.30 6.38 8.94
N VAL A 53 -5.98 6.65 7.83
CA VAL A 53 -7.04 7.68 7.77
C VAL A 53 -8.18 7.34 8.72
N ASN A 54 -8.59 6.07 8.77
CA ASN A 54 -9.64 5.61 9.67
C ASN A 54 -9.20 5.69 11.14
N LEU A 55 -7.98 5.26 11.45
CA LEU A 55 -7.42 5.36 12.79
C LEU A 55 -7.36 6.81 13.26
N ARG A 56 -6.80 7.71 12.44
CA ARG A 56 -6.75 9.16 12.69
C ARG A 56 -8.14 9.74 12.98
N ARG A 57 -9.13 9.34 12.19
CA ARG A 57 -10.51 9.76 12.42
C ARG A 57 -11.03 9.29 13.78
N ALA A 58 -10.84 8.02 14.13
CA ALA A 58 -11.32 7.49 15.41
C ALA A 58 -10.67 8.17 16.61
N HIS A 59 -9.38 8.50 16.54
CA HIS A 59 -8.70 9.32 17.55
C HIS A 59 -9.34 10.70 17.70
N ILE A 60 -9.62 11.40 16.60
CA ILE A 60 -10.27 12.72 16.63
C ILE A 60 -11.70 12.62 17.18
N ASP A 61 -12.48 11.63 16.74
CA ASP A 61 -13.85 11.40 17.21
C ASP A 61 -13.85 11.14 18.72
N ARG A 62 -12.91 10.31 19.21
CA ARG A 62 -12.72 10.05 20.65
C ARG A 62 -12.31 11.30 21.42
N TRP A 63 -11.37 12.09 20.90
CA TRP A 63 -10.95 13.34 21.55
C TRP A 63 -12.15 14.28 21.76
N PHE A 64 -12.99 14.46 20.73
CA PHE A 64 -14.19 15.29 20.82
C PHE A 64 -15.27 14.73 21.76
N ALA A 65 -15.39 13.40 21.85
CA ALA A 65 -16.29 12.74 22.79
C ALA A 65 -15.90 13.06 24.25
N GLU A 66 -14.60 13.05 24.55
CA GLU A 66 -14.08 13.30 25.90
C GLU A 66 -14.07 14.80 26.25
N HIS A 67 -13.67 15.68 25.32
CA HIS A 67 -13.44 17.10 25.60
C HIS A 67 -14.66 18.01 25.38
N ALA A 68 -15.51 17.67 24.42
CA ALA A 68 -16.65 18.51 24.03
C ALA A 68 -18.00 17.81 24.21
N GLN A 69 -18.01 16.61 24.84
CA GLN A 69 -19.19 15.76 25.02
C GLN A 69 -20.01 15.60 23.73
N ARG A 70 -19.33 15.57 22.59
CA ARG A 70 -19.95 15.42 21.26
C ARG A 70 -19.40 14.16 20.60
N GLY A 71 -20.30 13.44 19.95
CA GLY A 71 -19.92 12.28 19.14
C GLY A 71 -19.69 11.03 20.00
N GLY A 72 -20.69 10.15 20.02
CA GLY A 72 -20.57 8.79 20.53
C GLY A 72 -20.30 8.66 22.04
N ASP A 73 -20.22 7.40 22.46
CA ASP A 73 -19.79 7.01 23.80
C ASP A 73 -18.25 6.88 23.84
N PRO A 74 -17.54 7.57 24.75
CA PRO A 74 -16.08 7.53 24.84
C PRO A 74 -15.51 6.12 24.99
N GLU A 75 -16.19 5.23 25.73
CA GLU A 75 -15.70 3.86 25.93
C GLU A 75 -15.80 3.04 24.65
N SER A 76 -16.92 3.10 23.95
CA SER A 76 -17.09 2.49 22.63
C SER A 76 -16.05 3.01 21.63
N LEU A 77 -15.78 4.32 21.61
CA LEU A 77 -14.78 4.92 20.73
C LEU A 77 -13.35 4.48 21.07
N ARG A 78 -13.03 4.27 22.35
CA ARG A 78 -11.74 3.71 22.77
C ARG A 78 -11.52 2.31 22.22
N TYR A 79 -12.52 1.43 22.31
CA TYR A 79 -12.43 0.09 21.73
C TYR A 79 -12.28 0.13 20.21
N GLU A 80 -12.99 1.04 19.55
CA GLU A 80 -12.89 1.24 18.10
C GLU A 80 -11.49 1.73 17.70
N THR A 81 -10.90 2.66 18.44
CA THR A 81 -9.51 3.09 18.24
C THR A 81 -8.54 1.91 18.30
N TYR A 82 -8.67 1.03 19.31
CA TYR A 82 -7.80 -0.16 19.40
C TYR A 82 -7.98 -1.11 18.22
N ARG A 83 -9.23 -1.36 17.81
CA ARG A 83 -9.53 -2.20 16.65
C ARG A 83 -8.91 -1.65 15.37
N LEU A 84 -9.06 -0.36 15.13
CA LEU A 84 -8.50 0.31 13.95
C LEU A 84 -6.97 0.36 14.00
N ARG A 85 -6.38 0.48 15.19
CA ARG A 85 -4.93 0.42 15.36
C ARG A 85 -4.39 -0.96 14.97
N THR A 86 -5.06 -2.03 15.40
CA THR A 86 -4.73 -3.39 14.95
C THR A 86 -4.85 -3.51 13.43
N SER A 87 -5.92 -3.00 12.82
CA SER A 87 -6.07 -3.01 11.36
C SER A 87 -4.96 -2.23 10.63
N ALA A 88 -4.49 -1.11 11.19
CA ALA A 88 -3.38 -0.35 10.63
C ALA A 88 -2.06 -1.14 10.71
N LEU A 89 -1.78 -1.80 11.84
CA LEU A 89 -0.59 -2.66 11.98
C LEU A 89 -0.63 -3.85 11.02
N GLU A 90 -1.76 -4.54 10.90
CA GLU A 90 -1.92 -5.63 9.94
C GLU A 90 -1.65 -5.18 8.50
N ALA A 91 -2.13 -3.99 8.14
CA ALA A 91 -1.86 -3.41 6.83
C ALA A 91 -0.39 -3.01 6.66
N LEU A 92 0.28 -2.49 7.71
CA LEU A 92 1.72 -2.21 7.69
C LEU A 92 2.55 -3.49 7.49
N PHE A 93 2.16 -4.61 8.11
CA PHE A 93 2.82 -5.90 7.86
C PHE A 93 2.70 -6.32 6.40
N ARG A 94 1.55 -6.08 5.76
CA ARG A 94 1.41 -6.32 4.30
C ARG A 94 2.34 -5.42 3.49
N VAL A 95 2.49 -4.15 3.86
CA VAL A 95 3.47 -3.24 3.23
C VAL A 95 4.88 -3.82 3.33
N GLN A 96 5.30 -4.26 4.52
CA GLN A 96 6.62 -4.87 4.76
C GLN A 96 6.88 -6.14 3.93
N LEU A 97 5.82 -6.89 3.59
CA LEU A 97 5.95 -8.10 2.77
C LEU A 97 6.10 -7.82 1.26
N VAL A 98 5.63 -6.66 0.78
CA VAL A 98 5.64 -6.33 -0.66
C VAL A 98 6.73 -5.33 -1.06
N THR A 99 7.51 -4.85 -0.09
CA THR A 99 8.57 -3.87 -0.30
C THR A 99 9.83 -4.21 0.50
N GLU A 100 10.99 -3.95 -0.10
CA GLU A 100 12.29 -4.00 0.58
C GLU A 100 12.76 -2.60 1.03
N SER A 101 11.97 -1.56 0.73
CA SER A 101 12.30 -0.17 1.04
C SER A 101 12.19 0.09 2.54
N THR A 102 13.33 0.13 3.23
CA THR A 102 13.41 0.45 4.66
C THR A 102 12.92 1.88 4.95
N GLU A 103 13.15 2.82 4.03
CA GLU A 103 12.63 4.19 4.11
C GLU A 103 11.09 4.20 4.09
N LEU A 104 10.47 3.46 3.17
CA LEU A 104 9.01 3.40 3.09
C LEU A 104 8.40 2.77 4.34
N ILE A 105 9.04 1.71 4.87
CA ILE A 105 8.62 1.05 6.11
C ILE A 105 8.74 2.03 7.29
N ALA A 106 9.83 2.78 7.38
CA ALA A 106 10.03 3.78 8.43
C ALA A 106 8.99 4.91 8.37
N LEU A 107 8.67 5.41 7.16
CA LEU A 107 7.60 6.40 6.98
C LEU A 107 6.24 5.85 7.41
N GLY A 108 5.96 4.57 7.14
CA GLY A 108 4.73 3.92 7.58
C GLY A 108 4.64 3.78 9.10
N GLN A 109 5.74 3.41 9.75
CA GLN A 109 5.81 3.35 11.21
C GLN A 109 5.62 4.73 11.84
N GLN A 110 6.32 5.74 11.31
CA GLN A 110 6.20 7.12 11.76
C GLN A 110 4.75 7.62 11.63
N ALA A 111 4.06 7.27 10.55
CA ALA A 111 2.66 7.67 10.38
C ALA A 111 1.73 7.01 11.40
N ILE A 112 2.00 5.78 11.86
CA ILE A 112 1.26 5.18 13.00
C ILE A 112 1.55 5.98 14.26
N ASP A 113 2.83 6.22 14.55
CA ASP A 113 3.25 6.89 15.80
C ASP A 113 2.66 8.31 15.87
N ASP A 114 2.69 9.07 14.78
CA ASP A 114 2.12 10.42 14.70
C ASP A 114 0.58 10.43 14.81
N VAL A 115 -0.09 9.38 14.33
CA VAL A 115 -1.54 9.22 14.53
C VAL A 115 -1.85 8.84 15.98
N ASP A 116 -1.04 7.98 16.59
CA ASP A 116 -1.18 7.57 17.99
C ASP A 116 -0.99 8.76 18.96
N LEU A 117 -0.26 9.81 18.57
CA LEU A 117 -0.14 11.08 19.32
C LEU A 117 -1.46 11.87 19.41
N LEU A 118 -2.48 11.55 18.61
CA LEU A 118 -3.83 12.11 18.76
C LEU A 118 -4.57 11.43 19.92
N THR A 119 -3.92 11.37 21.07
CA THR A 119 -4.47 10.79 22.27
C THR A 119 -5.65 11.62 22.78
N SER A 120 -6.53 11.00 23.53
CA SER A 120 -7.74 11.68 24.00
C SER A 120 -7.47 12.67 25.13
N ASP A 121 -6.31 12.59 25.79
CA ASP A 121 -5.80 13.52 26.80
C ASP A 121 -4.95 14.67 26.23
N LEU A 122 -4.82 14.76 24.90
CA LEU A 122 -4.09 15.83 24.24
C LEU A 122 -4.74 17.21 24.54
N PRO A 123 -3.96 18.26 24.90
CA PRO A 123 -4.48 19.60 25.09
C PRO A 123 -5.18 20.15 23.84
N ALA A 124 -6.22 20.95 24.03
CA ALA A 124 -7.03 21.49 22.94
C ALA A 124 -6.25 22.44 22.01
N GLU A 125 -5.27 23.16 22.56
CA GLU A 125 -4.35 24.02 21.84
C GLU A 125 -3.40 23.25 20.90
N ASP A 126 -3.07 22.00 21.24
CA ASP A 126 -2.12 21.17 20.51
C ASP A 126 -2.80 20.32 19.42
N LEU A 127 -4.10 20.06 19.57
CA LEU A 127 -4.89 19.25 18.63
C LEU A 127 -4.75 19.69 17.16
N PRO A 128 -4.81 20.99 16.79
CA PRO A 128 -4.64 21.41 15.40
C PRO A 128 -3.28 20.98 14.83
N SER A 129 -2.19 21.20 15.59
CA SER A 129 -0.82 20.86 15.18
C SER A 129 -0.66 19.35 15.03
N ALA A 130 -1.10 18.57 16.03
CA ALA A 130 -1.05 17.11 15.97
C ALA A 130 -1.84 16.54 14.78
N ARG A 131 -3.01 17.14 14.47
CA ARG A 131 -3.83 16.73 13.32
C ARG A 131 -3.15 16.98 11.99
N ASP A 132 -2.35 18.04 11.89
CA ASP A 132 -1.59 18.40 10.70
C ASP A 132 -0.35 17.52 10.54
N VAL A 133 0.36 17.22 11.63
CA VAL A 133 1.48 16.25 11.64
C VAL A 133 1.00 14.87 11.20
N ALA A 134 -0.03 14.33 11.84
CA ALA A 134 -0.59 13.03 11.48
C ALA A 134 -1.05 13.00 10.01
N LYS A 135 -1.65 14.09 9.52
CA LYS A 135 -2.03 14.20 8.10
C LYS A 135 -0.78 14.18 7.22
N ALA A 136 0.22 15.02 7.50
CA ALA A 136 1.44 15.13 6.71
C ALA A 136 2.16 13.78 6.61
N SER A 137 2.25 13.01 7.70
CA SER A 137 2.89 11.70 7.72
C SER A 137 2.14 10.66 6.89
N ILE A 138 0.80 10.64 6.93
CA ILE A 138 -0.01 9.79 6.05
C ILE A 138 0.24 10.12 4.57
N PHE A 139 0.21 11.40 4.21
CA PHE A 139 0.46 11.83 2.83
C PHE A 139 1.90 11.57 2.39
N GLY A 140 2.86 11.75 3.29
CA GLY A 140 4.28 11.46 3.07
C GLY A 140 4.53 9.99 2.75
N PHE A 141 3.89 9.07 3.51
CA PHE A 141 3.92 7.65 3.19
C PHE A 141 3.36 7.36 1.80
N VAL A 142 2.18 7.88 1.45
CA VAL A 142 1.54 7.61 0.14
C VAL A 142 2.37 8.16 -1.02
N GLU A 143 2.94 9.35 -0.88
CA GLU A 143 3.80 9.94 -1.91
C GLU A 143 5.10 9.15 -2.10
N ALA A 144 5.71 8.67 -1.01
CA ALA A 144 6.86 7.77 -1.09
C ALA A 144 6.49 6.43 -1.75
N ALA A 145 5.32 5.88 -1.40
CA ALA A 145 4.81 4.62 -1.93
C ALA A 145 4.62 4.66 -3.46
N ARG A 146 4.26 5.81 -4.04
CA ARG A 146 4.07 6.00 -5.50
C ARG A 146 5.31 5.55 -6.29
N LYS A 147 6.51 5.85 -5.80
CA LYS A 147 7.79 5.48 -6.44
C LYS A 147 7.97 3.96 -6.59
N HIS A 148 7.29 3.16 -5.78
CA HIS A 148 7.39 1.70 -5.78
C HIS A 148 6.30 1.02 -6.63
N VAL A 149 5.36 1.80 -7.16
CA VAL A 149 4.30 1.36 -8.07
C VAL A 149 4.62 1.72 -9.53
N ASP A 150 5.27 2.86 -9.76
CA ASP A 150 5.51 3.40 -11.10
C ASP A 150 6.74 2.79 -11.81
N VAL A 151 7.60 2.08 -11.09
CA VAL A 151 8.80 1.43 -11.65
C VAL A 151 8.47 -0.05 -11.94
N ALA A 152 8.06 -0.32 -13.18
CA ALA A 152 7.98 -1.66 -13.77
C ALA A 152 8.86 -1.75 -15.03
#